data_AF-A0A7K4A5C0-F1
#
_entry.id   AF-A0A7K4A5C0-F1
#
_cell.length_a   1.000
_cell.length_b   1.000
_cell.length_c   1.000
_cell.angle_alpha   90.00
_cell.angle_beta   90.00
_cell.angle_gamma   90.00
#
_symmetry.space_group_name_H-M   'P 1'
#
loop_
_entity.id
_entity.type
_entity.pdbx_description
1 polymer ?
#
loop_
_entity_poly.entity_id
_entity_poly.type
_entity_poly.pdbx_seq_one_letter_code
_entity_poly.pdbx_strand_id
1 'polypeptide(L)'
;MTDRFIFTRYRTTCYHCHKEADQIIKAVPYQSQVICENCGATRIFIPRREEVTKEGSFTRIGCYDVWNIVSDASCRNCRTTGPHDLAIGCNHFTARCRNCGFTHFYKFDLEYVAKCPIEGKD
;
A
#
# COMPACT_ATOMS: atom_id res chain seq x y z
N MET A 1 15.73 6.31 -12.99
CA MET A 1 15.43 5.02 -12.33
C MET A 1 14.18 5.23 -11.50
N THR A 2 13.11 4.51 -11.79
CA THR A 2 11.84 4.65 -11.05
C THR A 2 11.99 3.90 -9.74
N ASP A 3 12.05 4.61 -8.61
CA ASP A 3 12.13 4.05 -7.25
C ASP A 3 10.84 3.26 -6.92
N ARG A 4 10.69 2.07 -7.50
CA ARG A 4 9.64 1.13 -7.15
C ARG A 4 10.05 0.46 -5.85
N PHE A 5 9.50 0.95 -4.75
CA PHE A 5 9.78 0.42 -3.42
C PHE A 5 9.07 -0.92 -3.25
N ILE A 6 7.76 -1.00 -3.43
CA ILE A 6 6.98 -2.24 -3.27
C ILE A 6 5.94 -2.37 -4.39
N PHE A 7 5.84 -3.56 -4.99
CA PHE A 7 4.78 -3.95 -5.90
C PHE A 7 4.34 -5.37 -5.57
N THR A 8 3.11 -5.55 -5.10
CA THR A 8 2.59 -6.88 -4.73
C THR A 8 1.10 -7.02 -5.03
N ARG A 9 0.62 -8.25 -5.04
CA ARG A 9 -0.79 -8.61 -5.16
C ARG A 9 -1.27 -9.24 -3.86
N TYR A 10 -2.45 -8.86 -3.40
CA TYR A 10 -3.06 -9.45 -2.21
C TYR A 10 -4.52 -9.79 -2.48
N ARG A 11 -4.87 -11.08 -2.43
CA ARG A 11 -6.23 -11.55 -2.62
C ARG A 11 -7.03 -11.39 -1.34
N THR A 12 -8.05 -10.55 -1.37
CA THR A 12 -8.92 -10.26 -0.22
C THR A 12 -10.26 -9.71 -0.69
N THR A 13 -11.19 -9.53 0.24
CA THR A 13 -12.46 -8.88 -0.06
C THR A 13 -12.23 -7.40 -0.33
N CYS A 14 -12.60 -6.95 -1.53
CA CYS A 14 -12.52 -5.54 -1.90
C CYS A 14 -13.44 -4.72 -0.99
N TYR A 15 -12.90 -3.64 -0.42
CA TYR A 15 -13.66 -2.75 0.45
C TYR A 15 -14.87 -2.08 -0.25
N HIS A 16 -14.80 -1.90 -1.58
CA HIS A 16 -15.82 -1.18 -2.35
C HIS A 16 -16.89 -2.10 -2.94
N CYS A 17 -16.47 -3.16 -3.64
CA CYS A 17 -17.40 -4.06 -4.32
C CYS A 17 -17.74 -5.31 -3.52
N HIS A 18 -17.10 -5.52 -2.36
CA HIS A 18 -17.30 -6.66 -1.46
C HIS A 18 -17.10 -8.04 -2.10
N LYS A 19 -16.46 -8.11 -3.27
CA LYS A 19 -16.05 -9.35 -3.91
C LYS A 19 -14.61 -9.68 -3.54
N GLU A 20 -14.31 -10.97 -3.39
CA GLU A 20 -12.93 -11.43 -3.35
C GLU A 20 -12.26 -11.19 -4.70
N ALA A 21 -11.20 -10.38 -4.68
CA ALA A 21 -10.42 -10.05 -5.86
C ALA A 21 -9.00 -9.67 -5.46
N ASP A 22 -8.08 -9.79 -6.40
CA ASP A 22 -6.71 -9.32 -6.21
C ASP A 22 -6.70 -7.80 -6.05
N GLN A 23 -6.02 -7.34 -5.00
CA GLN A 23 -5.71 -5.95 -4.75
C GLN A 23 -4.26 -5.70 -5.14
N ILE A 24 -4.03 -4.88 -6.17
CA ILE A 24 -2.71 -4.45 -6.59
C ILE A 24 -2.22 -3.36 -5.66
N ILE A 25 -1.14 -3.65 -4.95
CA ILE A 25 -0.52 -2.74 -3.99
C ILE A 25 0.77 -2.21 -4.59
N LYS A 26 0.85 -0.89 -4.72
CA LYS A 26 2.04 -0.19 -5.21
C LYS A 26 2.45 0.83 -4.16
N ALA A 27 3.66 0.73 -3.63
CA ALA A 27 4.22 1.79 -2.79
C ALA A 27 5.49 2.33 -3.44
N VAL A 28 5.56 3.65 -3.56
CA VAL A 28 6.70 4.42 -4.04
C VAL A 28 7.01 5.54 -3.03
N PRO A 29 8.19 6.20 -3.10
CA PRO A 29 8.56 7.22 -2.12
C PRO A 29 7.58 8.39 -1.96
N TYR A 30 6.82 8.72 -3.00
CA TYR A 30 5.94 9.89 -2.99
C TYR A 30 4.45 9.55 -2.91
N GLN A 31 4.09 8.26 -2.96
CA GLN A 31 2.70 7.80 -3.02
C GLN A 31 2.60 6.29 -2.75
N SER A 32 1.51 5.83 -2.16
CA SER A 32 1.10 4.43 -2.29
C SER A 32 -0.34 4.32 -2.80
N GLN A 33 -0.61 3.20 -3.49
CA GLN A 33 -1.87 2.92 -4.16
C GLN A 33 -2.31 1.49 -3.85
N VAL A 34 -3.62 1.31 -3.67
CA VAL A 34 -4.29 0.02 -3.57
C VAL A 34 -5.40 0.00 -4.60
N ILE A 35 -5.35 -0.93 -5.55
CA ILE A 35 -6.26 -0.99 -6.69
C ILE A 35 -6.94 -2.36 -6.74
N CYS A 36 -8.25 -2.42 -6.71
CA CYS A 36 -9.00 -3.67 -6.90
C CYS A 36 -9.05 -4.06 -8.39
N GLU A 37 -8.56 -5.24 -8.76
CA GLU A 37 -8.59 -5.72 -10.15
C GLU A 37 -10.02 -6.00 -10.66
N ASN A 38 -10.98 -6.25 -9.78
CA ASN A 38 -12.36 -6.54 -10.20
C ASN A 38 -13.20 -5.29 -10.49
N CYS A 39 -13.09 -4.22 -9.69
CA CYS A 39 -13.94 -3.04 -9.85
C CYS A 39 -13.19 -1.75 -10.20
N GLY A 40 -11.86 -1.74 -10.17
CA GLY A 40 -11.04 -0.55 -10.41
C GLY A 40 -11.04 0.46 -9.27
N ALA A 41 -11.62 0.10 -8.12
CA ALA A 41 -11.58 0.94 -6.92
C ALA A 41 -10.13 1.17 -6.49
N THR A 42 -9.74 2.44 -6.42
CA THR A 42 -8.36 2.87 -6.19
C THR A 42 -8.31 3.80 -4.98
N ARG A 43 -7.49 3.43 -4.00
CA ARG A 43 -7.13 4.28 -2.86
C ARG A 43 -5.73 4.80 -3.02
N ILE A 44 -5.56 6.11 -2.87
CA ILE A 44 -4.29 6.79 -2.87
C ILE A 44 -3.95 7.21 -1.44
N PHE A 45 -2.71 6.93 -1.04
CA PHE A 45 -2.12 7.40 0.20
C PHE A 45 -0.87 8.22 -0.12
N ILE A 46 -0.68 9.32 0.59
CA ILE A 46 0.48 10.20 0.45
C ILE A 46 1.39 10.11 1.67
N PRO A 47 2.72 10.21 1.49
CA PRO A 47 3.68 10.23 2.58
C PRO A 47 3.33 11.28 3.63
N ARG A 48 3.45 10.89 4.91
CA ARG A 48 3.28 11.79 6.05
C ARG A 48 4.57 11.93 6.85
N ARG A 49 5.27 10.81 7.10
CA ARG A 49 6.48 10.79 7.92
C ARG A 49 7.33 9.57 7.59
N GLU A 50 8.64 9.70 7.75
CA GLU A 50 9.62 8.62 7.69
C GLU A 50 10.31 8.52 9.05
N GLU A 51 10.47 7.32 9.59
CA GLU A 51 11.14 7.07 10.87
C GLU A 51 12.03 5.81 10.81
N VAL A 52 13.06 5.76 11.65
CA VAL A 52 13.98 4.60 11.80
C VAL A 52 13.82 3.93 13.18
N THR A 53 12.73 4.24 13.90
CA THR A 53 12.51 3.86 15.31
C THR A 53 11.70 2.56 15.50
N LYS A 54 11.81 1.98 16.71
CA LYS A 54 11.22 0.70 17.16
C LYS A 54 9.73 0.54 16.83
N GLU A 55 9.31 -0.73 16.70
CA GLU A 55 7.95 -1.16 16.35
C GLU A 55 6.87 -0.40 17.14
N GLY A 56 5.82 0.08 16.45
CA GLY A 56 4.53 0.38 17.08
C GLY A 56 4.10 1.85 17.23
N SER A 57 4.68 2.82 16.54
CA SER A 57 4.40 4.23 16.92
C SER A 57 3.11 4.89 16.41
N PHE A 58 2.44 4.51 15.30
CA PHE A 58 1.42 5.44 14.75
C PHE A 58 0.18 4.92 13.99
N THR A 59 -0.17 3.65 14.00
CA THR A 59 -1.45 3.23 13.38
C THR A 59 -2.61 3.39 14.35
N ARG A 60 -3.29 4.56 14.32
CA ARG A 60 -4.65 4.65 14.86
C ARG A 60 -5.49 3.58 14.14
N ILE A 61 -6.03 2.63 14.91
CA ILE A 61 -6.91 1.57 14.42
C ILE A 61 -8.09 2.27 13.75
N GLY A 62 -8.13 2.18 12.42
CA GLY A 62 -9.17 2.78 11.61
C GLY A 62 -10.41 1.89 11.55
N CYS A 63 -11.47 2.48 11.02
CA CYS A 63 -12.80 1.95 10.69
C CYS A 63 -12.98 0.50 10.16
N TYR A 64 -11.94 -0.25 9.81
CA TYR A 64 -12.05 -1.58 9.17
C TYR A 64 -10.82 -2.47 9.44
N ASP A 65 -10.91 -3.75 9.09
CA ASP A 65 -9.82 -4.74 9.17
C ASP A 65 -8.52 -4.20 8.57
N VAL A 66 -7.43 -4.34 9.33
CA VAL A 66 -6.08 -3.97 8.89
C VAL A 66 -5.47 -5.15 8.15
N TRP A 67 -5.09 -4.94 6.89
CA TRP A 67 -4.36 -5.93 6.12
C TRP A 67 -2.88 -5.88 6.49
N ASN A 68 -2.37 -7.00 7.00
CA ASN A 68 -0.95 -7.20 7.30
C ASN A 68 -0.35 -8.10 6.24
N ILE A 69 0.57 -7.56 5.44
CA ILE A 69 1.13 -8.22 4.25
C ILE A 69 2.65 -8.15 4.35
N VAL A 70 3.33 -9.21 3.92
CA VAL A 70 4.79 -9.23 3.79
C VAL A 70 5.13 -9.23 2.31
N SER A 71 6.01 -8.32 1.89
CA SER A 71 6.50 -8.26 0.52
C SER A 71 8.00 -7.95 0.50
N ASP A 72 8.73 -8.59 -0.42
CA ASP A 72 10.13 -8.24 -0.64
C ASP A 72 10.26 -6.97 -1.47
N ALA A 73 11.22 -6.13 -1.07
CA ALA A 73 11.44 -4.81 -1.63
C ALA A 73 12.84 -4.30 -1.33
N SER A 74 13.34 -3.38 -2.17
CA SER A 74 14.60 -2.68 -1.91
C SER A 74 14.39 -1.54 -0.92
N CYS A 75 15.11 -1.57 0.20
CA CYS A 75 14.99 -0.54 1.22
C CYS A 75 15.69 0.76 0.79
N ARG A 76 14.98 1.90 0.74
CA ARG A 76 15.60 3.21 0.44
C ARG A 76 16.61 3.69 1.48
N ASN A 77 16.52 3.20 2.72
CA ASN A 77 17.42 3.59 3.81
C ASN A 77 18.69 2.73 3.84
N CYS A 78 18.57 1.40 4.01
CA CYS A 78 19.72 0.52 4.11
C CYS A 78 20.18 -0.09 2.77
N ARG A 79 19.44 0.14 1.68
CA ARG A 79 19.71 -0.36 0.31
C ARG A 79 19.71 -1.89 0.17
N THR A 80 19.35 -2.62 1.21
CA THR A 80 19.19 -4.07 1.21
C THR A 80 17.82 -4.44 0.65
N THR A 81 17.77 -5.38 -0.29
CA THR A 81 16.53 -6.02 -0.71
C THR A 81 16.14 -7.10 0.31
N GLY A 82 14.91 -7.05 0.80
CA GLY A 82 14.42 -8.03 1.77
C GLY A 82 12.99 -7.76 2.20
N PRO A 83 12.50 -8.48 3.22
CA PRO A 83 11.10 -8.45 3.60
C PRO A 83 10.72 -7.11 4.22
N HIS A 84 9.60 -6.57 3.74
CA HIS A 84 8.93 -5.39 4.27
C HIS A 84 7.54 -5.74 4.77
N ASP A 85 7.21 -5.26 5.96
CA ASP A 85 5.88 -5.34 6.54
C ASP A 85 5.02 -4.19 6.02
N LEU A 86 3.87 -4.53 5.46
CA LEU A 86 2.84 -3.62 5.02
C LEU A 86 1.65 -3.71 5.97
N ALA A 87 1.25 -2.60 6.55
CA ALA A 87 0.01 -2.48 7.31
C ALA A 87 -0.91 -1.48 6.61
N ILE A 88 -2.01 -1.97 6.04
CA ILE A 88 -2.94 -1.18 5.22
C ILE A 88 -4.30 -1.19 5.92
N GLY A 89 -4.75 -0.01 6.36
CA GLY A 89 -6.07 0.19 6.96
C GLY A 89 -6.90 1.19 6.15
N CYS A 90 -8.07 1.56 6.66
CA CYS A 90 -8.97 2.46 5.95
C CYS A 90 -8.33 3.82 5.63
N ASN A 91 -7.60 4.40 6.57
CA ASN A 91 -7.04 5.75 6.45
C ASN A 91 -5.51 5.81 6.56
N HIS A 92 -4.83 4.66 6.61
CA HIS A 92 -3.39 4.58 6.82
C HIS A 92 -2.77 3.48 5.97
N PHE A 93 -1.52 3.71 5.57
CA PHE A 93 -0.67 2.70 4.96
C PHE A 93 0.72 2.86 5.58
N THR A 94 1.30 1.76 6.05
CA THR A 94 2.66 1.73 6.59
C THR A 94 3.48 0.71 5.83
N ALA A 95 4.70 1.05 5.43
CA ALA A 95 5.68 0.09 4.94
C ALA A 95 6.95 0.14 5.79
N ARG A 96 7.35 -1.00 6.35
CA ARG A 96 8.51 -1.11 7.23
C ARG A 96 9.50 -2.13 6.72
N CYS A 97 10.77 -1.73 6.61
CA CYS A 97 11.87 -2.64 6.34
C CYS A 97 12.22 -3.47 7.58
N ARG A 98 12.20 -4.80 7.48
CA ARG A 98 12.60 -5.68 8.60
C ARG A 98 14.10 -5.64 8.89
N ASN A 99 14.93 -5.28 7.90
CA ASN A 99 16.39 -5.26 8.05
C ASN A 99 16.90 -4.08 8.88
N CYS A 100 16.38 -2.87 8.66
CA CYS A 100 16.88 -1.66 9.35
C CYS A 100 15.80 -0.91 10.16
N GLY A 101 14.56 -1.40 10.18
CA GLY A 101 13.45 -0.75 10.88
C GLY A 101 12.92 0.51 10.22
N PHE A 102 13.49 0.95 9.10
CA PHE A 102 13.00 2.11 8.35
C PHE A 102 11.53 1.93 7.99
N THR A 103 10.70 2.85 8.49
CA THR A 103 9.25 2.81 8.38
C THR A 103 8.77 4.06 7.68
N HIS A 104 8.00 3.86 6.63
CA HIS A 104 7.37 4.92 5.86
C HIS A 104 5.87 4.93 6.14
N PHE A 105 5.40 6.02 6.72
CA PHE A 105 4.00 6.23 7.07
C PHE A 105 3.33 7.09 6.01
N TYR A 106 2.26 6.55 5.43
CA TYR A 106 1.40 7.23 4.47
C TYR A 106 0.02 7.45 5.10
N LYS A 107 -0.59 8.60 4.79
CA LYS A 107 -1.97 8.92 5.15
C LYS A 107 -2.85 8.80 3.92
N PHE A 108 -4.11 8.43 4.12
CA PHE A 108 -5.11 8.47 3.05
C PHE A 108 -5.26 9.89 2.50
N ASP A 109 -5.42 9.98 1.19
CA ASP A 109 -5.56 11.24 0.44
C ASP A 109 -6.87 11.25 -0.35
N LEU A 110 -7.02 10.31 -1.28
CA LEU A 110 -8.15 10.24 -2.20
C LEU A 110 -8.56 8.80 -2.45
N GLU A 111 -9.86 8.59 -2.65
CA GLU A 111 -10.42 7.36 -3.18
C GLU A 111 -11.26 7.65 -4.42
N TYR A 112 -11.10 6.85 -5.47
CA TYR A 112 -11.92 6.94 -6.67
C TYR A 112 -12.09 5.57 -7.32
N VAL A 113 -13.14 5.43 -8.13
CA VAL A 113 -13.35 4.24 -8.97
C VAL A 113 -13.18 4.68 -10.40
N ALA A 114 -12.10 4.22 -11.04
CA ALA A 114 -11.93 4.35 -12.48
C ALA A 114 -11.93 2.96 -13.09
N LYS A 115 -12.99 2.63 -13.80
CA LYS A 115 -12.89 1.65 -14.89
C LYS A 115 -12.26 2.40 -16.05
N CYS A 116 -11.14 1.93 -16.58
CA CYS A 116 -10.57 2.50 -17.78
C CYS A 116 -11.68 2.48 -18.86
N PRO A 117 -12.13 3.62 -19.43
CA PRO A 117 -13.18 3.64 -20.45
C PRO A 117 -12.69 3.12 -21.82
N ILE A 118 -11.50 2.51 -21.90
CA ILE A 118 -10.88 2.09 -23.15
C ILE A 118 -10.82 0.56 -23.20
N GLU A 119 -11.96 -0.08 -23.00
CA GLU A 119 -12.28 -1.36 -23.63
C GLU A 119 -13.62 -1.16 -24.31
N GLY A 120 -13.58 -0.82 -25.61
CA GLY A 120 -14.78 -0.66 -26.43
C GLY A 120 -14.70 0.51 -27.39
N LYS A 121 -13.95 0.34 -28.48
CA LYS A 121 -14.48 0.61 -29.81
C LYS A 121 -13.75 -0.29 -30.81
N ASP A 122 -14.54 -1.15 -31.41
CA ASP A 122 -14.27 -1.88 -32.65
C ASP A 122 -13.74 -0.95 -33.75
#